data_AF-A0A2W1J8R5-F1
#
_entry.id   AF-A0A2W1J8R5-F1
#
_cell.length_a   1.000
_cell.length_b   1.000
_cell.length_c   1.000
_cell.angle_alpha   90.00
_cell.angle_beta   90.00
_cell.angle_gamma   90.00
#
_symmetry.space_group_name_H-M   'P 1'
#
loop_
_entity.id
_entity.type
_entity.pdbx_description
1 polymer ?
#
loop_
_entity_poly.entity_id
_entity_poly.type
_entity_poly.pdbx_seq_one_letter_code
_entity_poly.pdbx_strand_id
1 'polypeptide(L)'
;MRLSQALHTAARHYCQRQSSYWDQYSNKLSQTKPRPSNYQQVLLDGYARSNVLRVICIAIEQLNPDELNDLEQTRDCISQIGRVAQEPRLRPNMGQTTEPEVSLLDFGVCSDDAISHEREAFCNYVEELSESHLKSIEPLPYQRVLSPAESSNIWHQLRDRWRVVGPYWYPLSNRRLPGIAAFDADAFEEFCTSFSLIDLLASREITRILELREYGIEYEQDVSLFDPVYSNYEGYWVSDGFDWIIYASHECSVTLGGWLLKEVKAQWQDWEQHAW
;
A
#
# COMPACT_ATOMS: atom_id res chain seq x y z
N MET A 1 6.55 21.18 7.33
CA MET A 1 5.30 20.68 6.74
C MET A 1 4.29 21.82 6.65
N ARG A 2 3.59 21.99 5.54
CA ARG A 2 2.51 23.00 5.40
C ARG A 2 1.28 22.58 6.22
N LEU A 3 0.39 23.51 6.58
CA LEU A 3 -0.82 23.17 7.35
C LEU A 3 -1.75 22.21 6.59
N SER A 4 -1.87 22.36 5.27
CA SER A 4 -2.63 21.46 4.39
C SER A 4 -2.06 20.03 4.42
N GLN A 5 -0.74 19.89 4.33
CA GLN A 5 -0.03 18.60 4.47
C GLN A 5 -0.18 18.01 5.88
N ALA A 6 -0.15 18.85 6.91
CA ALA A 6 -0.39 18.43 8.29
C ALA A 6 -1.81 17.90 8.48
N LEU A 7 -2.81 18.52 7.82
CA LEU A 7 -4.19 18.07 7.85
C LEU A 7 -4.36 16.72 7.14
N HIS A 8 -3.75 16.56 5.96
CA HIS A 8 -3.69 15.26 5.26
C HIS A 8 -3.08 14.17 6.15
N THR A 9 -1.95 14.47 6.79
CA THR A 9 -1.26 13.56 7.71
C THR A 9 -2.13 13.22 8.93
N ALA A 10 -2.81 14.22 9.52
CA ALA A 10 -3.70 14.02 10.66
C ALA A 10 -4.88 13.11 10.31
N ALA A 11 -5.48 13.31 9.12
CA ALA A 11 -6.58 12.49 8.64
C ALA A 11 -6.14 11.03 8.43
N ARG A 12 -4.96 10.79 7.84
CA ARG A 12 -4.36 9.45 7.74
C ARG A 12 -4.12 8.81 9.11
N HIS A 13 -3.52 9.55 10.05
CA HIS A 13 -3.34 9.08 11.45
C HIS A 13 -4.65 8.63 12.08
N TYR A 14 -5.73 9.41 11.91
CA TYR A 14 -7.05 9.05 12.43
C TYR A 14 -7.50 7.71 11.84
N CYS A 15 -7.50 7.58 10.52
CA CYS A 15 -7.95 6.35 9.85
C CYS A 15 -7.13 5.13 10.28
N GLN A 16 -5.79 5.25 10.35
CA GLN A 16 -4.90 4.16 10.75
C GLN A 16 -5.11 3.74 12.21
N ARG A 17 -5.21 4.70 13.13
CA ARG A 17 -5.41 4.40 14.56
C ARG A 17 -6.79 3.82 14.85
N GLN A 18 -7.84 4.43 14.29
CA GLN A 18 -9.21 4.01 14.58
C GLN A 18 -9.54 2.67 13.91
N SER A 19 -9.07 2.41 12.68
CA SER A 19 -9.23 1.09 12.06
C SER A 19 -8.52 0.00 12.87
N SER A 20 -7.27 0.25 13.28
CA SER A 20 -6.53 -0.68 14.14
C SER A 20 -7.23 -0.92 15.49
N TYR A 21 -7.78 0.13 16.10
CA TYR A 21 -8.57 0.00 17.34
C TYR A 21 -9.77 -0.93 17.14
N TRP A 22 -10.55 -0.72 16.08
CA TRP A 22 -11.73 -1.53 15.80
C TRP A 22 -11.38 -2.98 15.46
N ASP A 23 -10.30 -3.22 14.71
CA ASP A 23 -9.80 -4.57 14.45
C ASP A 23 -9.41 -5.30 15.74
N GLN A 24 -8.62 -4.65 16.60
CA GLN A 24 -8.19 -5.22 17.87
C GLN A 24 -9.38 -5.48 18.81
N TYR A 25 -10.32 -4.54 18.85
CA TYR A 25 -11.55 -4.67 19.63
C TYR A 25 -12.38 -5.88 19.17
N SER A 26 -12.65 -5.99 17.86
CA SER A 26 -13.38 -7.12 17.27
C SER A 26 -12.67 -8.45 17.52
N ASN A 27 -11.35 -8.49 17.33
CA ASN A 27 -10.55 -9.69 17.59
C ASN A 27 -10.62 -10.12 19.06
N LYS A 28 -10.49 -9.18 19.99
CA LYS A 28 -10.60 -9.46 21.43
C LYS A 28 -12.01 -9.93 21.80
N LEU A 29 -13.04 -9.31 21.23
CA LEU A 29 -14.42 -9.71 21.44
C LEU A 29 -14.63 -11.15 20.95
N SER A 30 -14.07 -11.52 19.80
CA SER A 30 -14.19 -12.87 19.21
C SER A 30 -13.70 -14.00 20.11
N GLN A 31 -12.72 -13.68 20.96
CA GLN A 31 -12.07 -14.60 21.90
C GLN A 31 -12.75 -14.64 23.28
N THR A 32 -13.64 -13.69 23.58
CA THR A 32 -14.24 -13.55 24.91
C THR A 32 -15.31 -14.62 25.15
N LYS A 33 -15.28 -15.25 26.35
CA LYS A 33 -16.28 -16.23 26.82
C LYS A 33 -16.70 -15.91 28.27
N PRO A 34 -17.98 -16.03 28.64
CA PRO A 34 -19.13 -16.30 27.75
C PRO A 34 -19.42 -15.13 26.81
N ARG A 35 -20.02 -15.41 25.65
CA ARG A 35 -20.35 -14.37 24.66
C ARG A 35 -21.58 -13.56 25.12
N PRO A 36 -21.58 -12.23 24.97
CA PRO A 36 -22.75 -11.41 25.26
C PRO A 36 -23.89 -11.71 24.25
N SER A 37 -25.12 -11.36 24.61
CA SER A 37 -26.31 -11.62 23.78
C SER A 37 -26.28 -10.86 22.44
N ASN A 38 -25.62 -9.71 22.37
CA ASN A 38 -25.44 -8.90 21.16
C ASN A 38 -24.09 -9.12 20.46
N TYR A 39 -23.36 -10.19 20.80
CA TYR A 39 -22.01 -10.47 20.32
C TYR A 39 -21.84 -10.30 18.81
N GLN A 40 -22.73 -10.91 18.01
CA GLN A 40 -22.60 -10.92 16.56
C GLN A 40 -22.75 -9.51 15.97
N GLN A 41 -23.70 -8.72 16.48
CA GLN A 41 -23.89 -7.34 16.02
C GLN A 41 -22.67 -6.48 16.33
N VAL A 42 -22.19 -6.50 17.58
CA VAL A 42 -21.04 -5.68 17.99
C VAL A 42 -19.77 -6.06 17.23
N LEU A 43 -19.60 -7.34 16.90
CA LEU A 43 -18.49 -7.81 16.09
C LEU A 43 -18.57 -7.30 14.64
N LEU A 44 -19.74 -7.40 14.02
CA LEU A 44 -19.97 -6.89 12.65
C LEU A 44 -19.81 -5.37 12.59
N ASP A 45 -20.34 -4.63 13.57
CA ASP A 45 -20.19 -3.17 13.67
C ASP A 45 -18.70 -2.79 13.73
N GLY A 46 -17.90 -3.49 14.53
CA GLY A 46 -16.47 -3.22 14.64
C GLY A 46 -15.74 -3.44 13.31
N TYR A 47 -16.02 -4.55 12.61
CA TYR A 47 -15.43 -4.77 11.29
C TYR A 47 -15.89 -3.74 10.25
N ALA A 48 -17.18 -3.36 10.25
CA ALA A 48 -17.70 -2.35 9.34
C ALA A 48 -17.02 -0.98 9.55
N ARG A 49 -16.79 -0.57 10.80
CA ARG A 49 -16.06 0.66 11.16
C ARG A 49 -14.61 0.62 10.71
N SER A 50 -13.91 -0.50 10.95
CA SER A 50 -12.54 -0.68 10.49
C SER A 50 -12.45 -0.57 8.96
N ASN A 51 -13.34 -1.25 8.24
CA ASN A 51 -13.34 -1.27 6.78
C ASN A 51 -13.60 0.12 6.18
N VAL A 52 -14.61 0.86 6.67
CA VAL A 52 -14.89 2.21 6.13
C VAL A 52 -13.72 3.16 6.34
N LEU A 53 -12.99 3.06 7.46
CA LEU A 53 -11.81 3.89 7.71
C LEU A 53 -10.65 3.55 6.80
N ARG A 54 -10.45 2.27 6.45
CA ARG A 54 -9.46 1.87 5.44
C ARG A 54 -9.80 2.44 4.07
N VAL A 55 -11.08 2.40 3.68
CA VAL A 55 -11.58 2.99 2.43
C VAL A 55 -11.35 4.50 2.39
N ILE A 56 -11.67 5.22 3.48
CA ILE A 56 -11.43 6.66 3.60
C ILE A 56 -9.92 6.95 3.51
N CYS A 57 -9.07 6.15 4.17
CA CYS A 57 -7.61 6.32 4.13
C CYS A 57 -7.07 6.22 2.70
N ILE A 58 -7.47 5.18 1.96
CA ILE A 58 -7.08 4.99 0.55
C ILE A 58 -7.51 6.19 -0.30
N ALA A 59 -8.72 6.69 -0.10
CA ALA A 59 -9.23 7.85 -0.83
C ALA A 59 -8.49 9.16 -0.47
N ILE A 60 -8.10 9.36 0.80
CA ILE A 60 -7.23 10.47 1.22
C ILE A 60 -5.85 10.36 0.56
N GLU A 61 -5.31 9.15 0.46
CA GLU A 61 -4.02 8.89 -0.16
C GLU A 61 -4.05 9.08 -1.69
N GLN A 62 -5.22 9.18 -2.33
CA GLN A 62 -5.30 9.61 -3.74
C GLN A 62 -5.00 11.11 -3.92
N LEU A 63 -5.04 11.90 -2.85
CA LEU A 63 -4.59 13.29 -2.91
C LEU A 63 -3.07 13.35 -2.96
N ASN A 64 -2.51 14.14 -3.87
CA ASN A 64 -1.06 14.39 -3.91
C ASN A 64 -0.67 15.38 -2.79
N PRO A 65 0.06 14.96 -1.73
CA PRO A 65 0.40 15.84 -0.61
C PRO A 65 1.25 17.05 -1.00
N ASP A 66 2.02 16.95 -2.08
CA ASP A 66 2.91 18.03 -2.55
C ASP A 66 2.13 19.17 -3.24
N GLU A 67 0.91 18.87 -3.71
CA GLU A 67 0.04 19.82 -4.41
C GLU A 67 -1.01 20.49 -3.49
N LEU A 68 -1.09 20.07 -2.22
CA LEU A 68 -2.01 20.63 -1.25
C LEU A 68 -1.53 22.01 -0.76
N ASN A 69 -2.26 23.07 -1.12
CA ASN A 69 -1.85 24.45 -0.81
C ASN A 69 -2.77 25.17 0.17
N ASP A 70 -4.07 25.16 -0.06
CA ASP A 70 -5.05 25.90 0.76
C ASP A 70 -5.65 24.99 1.85
N LEU A 71 -5.62 25.45 3.11
CA LEU A 71 -6.05 24.65 4.25
C LEU A 71 -7.54 24.35 4.23
N GLU A 72 -8.38 25.35 3.94
CA GLU A 72 -9.84 25.20 3.99
C GLU A 72 -10.33 24.36 2.82
N GLN A 73 -9.81 24.55 1.61
CA GLN A 73 -10.10 23.67 0.47
C GLN A 73 -9.65 22.22 0.74
N THR A 74 -8.49 22.04 1.38
CA THR A 74 -8.01 20.70 1.77
C THR A 74 -8.96 20.08 2.80
N ARG A 75 -9.44 20.85 3.78
CA ARG A 75 -10.40 20.40 4.79
C ARG A 75 -11.72 20.00 4.16
N ASP A 76 -12.30 20.83 3.31
CA ASP A 76 -13.53 20.55 2.58
C ASP A 76 -13.40 19.27 1.74
N CYS A 77 -12.26 19.12 1.04
CA CYS A 77 -11.98 17.94 0.23
C CYS A 77 -11.89 16.67 1.09
N ILE A 78 -11.12 16.69 2.19
CA ILE A 78 -10.96 15.53 3.08
C ILE A 78 -12.29 15.18 3.78
N SER A 79 -13.05 16.17 4.27
CA SER A 79 -14.38 15.93 4.84
C SER A 79 -15.34 15.34 3.82
N GLN A 80 -15.30 15.82 2.56
CA GLN A 80 -16.09 15.23 1.49
C GLN A 80 -15.70 13.78 1.23
N ILE A 81 -14.40 13.47 1.17
CA ILE A 81 -13.89 12.09 1.07
C ILE A 81 -14.45 11.24 2.21
N GLY A 82 -14.39 11.72 3.45
CA GLY A 82 -14.95 11.04 4.63
C GLY A 82 -16.42 10.65 4.46
N ARG A 83 -17.23 11.52 3.85
CA ARG A 83 -18.66 11.29 3.62
C ARG A 83 -18.93 10.28 2.52
N VAL A 84 -18.20 10.34 1.41
CA VAL A 84 -18.60 9.64 0.17
C VAL A 84 -17.65 8.54 -0.30
N ALA A 85 -16.45 8.40 0.27
CA ALA A 85 -15.49 7.40 -0.16
C ALA A 85 -16.11 6.01 -0.20
N GLN A 86 -15.98 5.32 -1.32
CA GLN A 86 -16.45 3.95 -1.52
C GLN A 86 -15.26 3.04 -1.74
N GLU A 87 -15.46 1.74 -1.54
CA GLU A 87 -14.42 0.76 -1.83
C GLU A 87 -13.87 0.98 -3.24
N PRO A 88 -12.54 1.10 -3.38
CA PRO A 88 -11.92 1.24 -4.67
C PRO A 88 -12.22 0.00 -5.49
N ARG A 89 -12.68 0.21 -6.73
CA ARG A 89 -12.82 -0.90 -7.68
C ARG A 89 -11.43 -1.40 -8.01
N LEU A 90 -11.06 -2.53 -7.43
CA LEU A 90 -9.81 -3.21 -7.75
C LEU A 90 -9.86 -3.61 -9.22
N ARG A 91 -8.87 -3.14 -9.98
CA ARG A 91 -8.73 -3.52 -11.38
C ARG A 91 -7.58 -4.51 -11.50
N PRO A 92 -7.66 -5.46 -12.42
CA PRO A 92 -6.47 -6.15 -12.90
C PRO A 92 -5.51 -5.12 -13.52
N ASN A 93 -4.31 -4.97 -12.95
CA ASN A 93 -3.35 -3.95 -13.38
C ASN A 93 -2.41 -4.44 -14.51
N MET A 94 -2.30 -5.76 -14.69
CA MET A 94 -1.48 -6.41 -15.73
C MET A 94 -2.19 -6.64 -17.09
N GLY A 95 -3.27 -5.92 -17.36
CA GLY A 95 -4.04 -6.09 -18.60
C GLY A 95 -4.83 -7.41 -18.67
N GLN A 96 -5.02 -8.09 -17.53
CA GLN A 96 -6.02 -9.14 -17.44
C GLN A 96 -7.40 -8.49 -17.61
N THR A 97 -8.27 -9.10 -18.41
CA THR A 97 -9.60 -8.55 -18.73
C THR A 97 -10.68 -9.01 -17.75
N THR A 98 -10.34 -9.89 -16.82
CA THR A 98 -11.24 -10.47 -15.85
C THR A 98 -10.98 -9.85 -14.49
N GLU A 99 -11.97 -9.13 -13.96
CA GLU A 99 -12.01 -8.83 -12.54
C GLU A 99 -11.94 -10.17 -11.78
N PRO A 100 -11.01 -10.35 -10.84
CA PRO A 100 -11.02 -11.55 -10.04
C PRO A 100 -12.30 -11.54 -9.20
N GLU A 101 -12.96 -12.69 -9.06
CA GLU A 101 -14.03 -12.91 -8.07
C GLU A 101 -13.44 -12.92 -6.66
N VAL A 102 -12.74 -11.84 -6.26
CA VAL A 102 -12.47 -11.62 -4.85
C VAL A 102 -13.75 -11.03 -4.30
N SER A 103 -14.59 -11.91 -3.76
CA SER A 103 -15.60 -11.51 -2.78
C SER A 103 -14.85 -10.89 -1.62
N LEU A 104 -14.60 -9.57 -1.69
CA LEU A 104 -14.32 -8.76 -0.52
C LEU A 104 -15.51 -9.01 0.40
N LEU A 105 -15.21 -9.80 1.44
CA LEU A 105 -16.11 -10.41 2.40
C LEU A 105 -17.51 -9.82 2.33
N ASP A 106 -18.41 -10.58 1.69
CA ASP A 106 -19.85 -10.37 1.74
C ASP A 106 -20.31 -10.63 3.19
N PHE A 107 -19.91 -9.73 4.10
CA PHE A 107 -20.35 -9.71 5.48
C PHE A 107 -21.81 -9.28 5.42
N GLY A 108 -22.67 -10.29 5.28
CA GLY A 108 -24.10 -10.13 5.17
C GLY A 108 -24.65 -9.14 6.20
N VAL A 109 -25.44 -8.21 5.68
CA VAL A 109 -26.27 -7.22 6.38
C VAL A 109 -25.46 -6.15 7.11
N CYS A 110 -25.36 -5.02 6.42
CA CYS A 110 -24.81 -3.76 6.88
C CYS A 110 -25.34 -3.35 8.27
N SER A 111 -24.42 -2.97 9.15
CA SER A 111 -24.68 -1.97 10.18
C SER A 111 -24.52 -0.58 9.55
N ASP A 112 -25.45 -0.18 8.68
CA ASP A 112 -25.41 1.15 8.01
C ASP A 112 -25.20 2.28 9.03
N ASP A 113 -25.76 2.11 10.23
CA ASP A 113 -25.58 3.02 11.35
C ASP A 113 -24.11 3.10 11.82
N ALA A 114 -23.40 1.97 11.94
CA ALA A 114 -22.02 1.97 12.42
C ALA A 114 -21.07 2.64 11.40
N ILE A 115 -21.29 2.38 10.11
CA ILE A 115 -20.56 3.04 9.02
C ILE A 115 -20.84 4.54 9.04
N SER A 116 -22.11 4.94 9.11
CA SER A 116 -22.52 6.35 9.10
C SER A 116 -21.96 7.12 10.30
N HIS A 117 -22.03 6.53 11.50
CA HIS A 117 -21.45 7.12 12.71
C HIS A 117 -19.93 7.27 12.62
N GLU A 118 -19.23 6.31 12.01
CA GLU A 118 -17.77 6.40 11.86
C GLU A 118 -17.36 7.48 10.86
N ARG A 119 -18.11 7.63 9.76
CA ARG A 119 -17.91 8.73 8.81
C ARG A 119 -18.15 10.09 9.46
N GLU A 120 -19.21 10.21 10.25
CA GLU A 120 -19.50 11.44 10.98
C GLU A 120 -18.40 11.77 11.99
N ALA A 121 -17.94 10.78 12.78
CA ALA A 121 -16.84 10.96 13.72
C ALA A 121 -15.54 11.41 13.03
N PHE A 122 -15.21 10.81 11.88
CA PHE A 122 -14.08 11.24 11.06
C PHE A 122 -14.23 12.69 10.56
N CYS A 123 -15.40 13.06 10.03
CA CYS A 123 -15.63 14.41 9.52
C CYS A 123 -15.54 15.46 10.64
N ASN A 124 -16.14 15.18 11.80
CA ASN A 124 -16.06 16.06 12.97
C ASN A 124 -14.61 16.23 13.42
N TYR A 125 -13.82 15.15 13.47
CA TYR A 125 -12.39 15.22 13.77
C TYR A 125 -11.65 16.16 12.80
N VAL A 126 -11.87 16.00 11.49
CA VAL A 126 -11.23 16.84 10.46
C VAL A 126 -11.66 18.30 10.57
N GLU A 127 -12.93 18.57 10.87
CA GLU A 127 -13.47 19.93 10.99
C GLU A 127 -12.99 20.65 12.26
N GLU A 128 -12.82 19.93 13.37
CA GLU A 128 -12.41 20.49 14.67
C GLU A 128 -10.89 20.71 14.80
N LEU A 129 -10.07 20.22 13.86
CA LEU A 129 -8.62 20.41 13.89
C LEU A 129 -8.23 21.89 13.72
N SER A 130 -7.77 22.49 14.82
CA SER A 130 -7.19 23.84 14.84
C SER A 130 -5.80 23.89 14.23
N GLU A 131 -5.36 25.07 13.77
CA GLU A 131 -3.98 25.26 13.31
C GLU A 131 -2.93 24.89 14.35
N SER A 132 -3.23 25.12 15.64
CA SER A 132 -2.30 24.78 16.73
C SER A 132 -2.09 23.27 16.86
N HIS A 133 -3.17 22.49 16.70
CA HIS A 133 -3.09 21.03 16.66
C HIS A 133 -2.37 20.56 15.40
N LEU A 134 -2.63 21.17 14.24
CA LEU A 134 -1.98 20.80 12.98
C LEU A 134 -0.46 21.01 13.04
N LYS A 135 0.02 22.05 13.71
CA LYS A 135 1.46 22.30 13.92
C LYS A 135 2.14 21.25 14.80
N SER A 136 1.39 20.51 15.62
CA SER A 136 1.92 19.44 16.48
C SER A 136 1.79 18.04 15.88
N ILE A 137 1.23 17.89 14.68
CA ILE A 137 1.08 16.58 14.04
C ILE A 137 2.45 16.04 13.64
N GLU A 138 2.75 14.84 14.12
CA GLU A 138 3.92 14.07 13.73
C GLU A 138 3.80 13.63 12.26
N PRO A 139 4.83 13.86 11.43
CA PRO A 139 4.80 13.47 10.03
C PRO A 139 4.68 11.94 9.89
N LEU A 140 3.91 11.49 8.90
CA LEU A 140 3.97 10.12 8.41
C LEU A 140 4.94 10.05 7.23
N PRO A 141 5.52 8.86 6.94
CA PRO A 141 6.21 8.64 5.69
C PRO A 141 5.32 9.02 4.49
N TYR A 142 5.95 9.55 3.45
CA TYR A 142 5.25 9.89 2.21
C TYR A 142 4.60 8.65 1.63
N GLN A 143 3.33 8.76 1.25
CA GLN A 143 2.59 7.70 0.60
C GLN A 143 1.38 8.31 -0.08
N ARG A 144 1.18 7.95 -1.35
CA ARG A 144 -0.02 8.27 -2.11
C ARG A 144 -0.39 7.13 -3.05
N VAL A 145 -1.68 7.02 -3.32
CA VAL A 145 -2.23 6.10 -4.31
C VAL A 145 -1.99 6.68 -5.70
N LEU A 146 -1.50 5.83 -6.61
CA LEU A 146 -1.36 6.17 -8.01
C LEU A 146 -2.73 6.25 -8.68
N SER A 147 -2.95 7.30 -9.47
CA SER A 147 -4.15 7.38 -10.30
C SER A 147 -4.13 6.29 -11.40
N PRO A 148 -5.29 5.91 -11.97
CA PRO A 148 -5.33 4.94 -13.04
C PRO A 148 -4.48 5.32 -14.27
N ALA A 149 -4.34 6.63 -14.54
CA ALA A 149 -3.52 7.12 -15.65
C ALA A 149 -2.03 6.96 -15.36
N GLU A 150 -1.58 7.29 -14.14
CA GLU A 150 -0.20 7.11 -13.70
C GLU A 150 0.18 5.63 -13.69
N SER A 151 -0.65 4.79 -13.05
CA SER A 151 -0.52 3.34 -13.05
C SER A 151 -0.34 2.79 -14.47
N SER A 152 -1.24 3.14 -15.39
CA SER A 152 -1.19 2.69 -16.78
C SER A 152 0.12 3.09 -17.48
N ASN A 153 0.60 4.31 -17.24
CA ASN A 153 1.86 4.81 -17.77
C ASN A 153 3.07 4.07 -17.17
N ILE A 154 3.09 3.81 -15.87
CA ILE A 154 4.18 3.08 -15.20
C ILE A 154 4.22 1.63 -15.71
N TRP A 155 3.07 0.97 -15.84
CA TRP A 155 3.00 -0.35 -16.45
C TRP A 155 3.48 -0.38 -17.90
N HIS A 156 3.24 0.68 -18.68
CA HIS A 156 3.79 0.80 -20.02
C HIS A 156 5.32 0.88 -19.99
N GLN A 157 5.89 1.66 -19.08
CA GLN A 157 7.33 1.75 -18.88
C GLN A 157 7.96 0.41 -18.43
N LEU A 158 7.31 -0.32 -17.52
CA LEU A 158 7.72 -1.67 -17.13
C LEU A 158 7.71 -2.65 -18.31
N ARG A 159 6.66 -2.61 -19.15
CA ARG A 159 6.58 -3.40 -20.38
C ARG A 159 7.72 -3.08 -21.36
N ASP A 160 8.04 -1.81 -21.51
CA ASP A 160 9.04 -1.37 -22.48
C ASP A 160 10.46 -1.69 -22.02
N ARG A 161 10.75 -1.38 -20.74
CA ARG A 161 12.08 -1.53 -20.14
C ARG A 161 12.40 -2.97 -19.74
N TRP A 162 11.47 -3.59 -19.01
CA TRP A 162 11.66 -4.88 -18.33
C TRP A 162 10.85 -6.01 -18.96
N ARG A 163 10.12 -5.76 -20.05
CA ARG A 163 9.32 -6.76 -20.77
C ARG A 163 8.35 -7.52 -19.86
N VAL A 164 7.85 -6.88 -18.81
CA VAL A 164 6.82 -7.43 -17.93
C VAL A 164 5.53 -7.59 -18.72
N VAL A 165 5.15 -8.82 -19.08
CA VAL A 165 3.96 -9.08 -19.90
C VAL A 165 3.22 -10.33 -19.40
N GLY A 166 1.89 -10.27 -19.41
CA GLY A 166 1.04 -11.40 -19.04
C GLY A 166 0.87 -11.56 -17.53
N PRO A 167 0.33 -12.71 -17.08
CA PRO A 167 -0.03 -12.93 -15.68
C PRO A 167 1.15 -13.30 -14.77
N TYR A 168 2.32 -13.59 -15.34
CA TYR A 168 3.55 -13.90 -14.60
C TYR A 168 4.75 -13.35 -15.35
N TRP A 169 5.80 -12.99 -14.62
CA TRP A 169 7.06 -12.49 -15.21
C TRP A 169 8.20 -13.51 -15.07
N TYR A 170 9.44 -13.05 -14.92
CA TYR A 170 10.62 -13.90 -14.71
C TYR A 170 10.62 -14.39 -13.24
N PRO A 171 10.95 -15.66 -12.94
CA PRO A 171 11.60 -16.65 -13.81
C PRO A 171 10.67 -17.53 -14.66
N LEU A 172 9.35 -17.48 -14.47
CA LEU A 172 8.40 -18.35 -15.18
C LEU A 172 8.30 -18.05 -16.68
N SER A 173 8.47 -16.81 -17.08
CA SER A 173 8.48 -16.44 -18.49
C SER A 173 9.81 -16.82 -19.14
N ASN A 174 9.78 -17.47 -20.32
CA ASN A 174 10.98 -17.82 -21.10
C ASN A 174 11.78 -16.61 -21.62
N ARG A 175 11.44 -15.39 -21.21
CA ARG A 175 12.07 -14.14 -21.63
C ARG A 175 13.26 -13.83 -20.73
N ARG A 176 14.41 -14.41 -21.05
CA ARG A 176 15.68 -14.03 -20.41
C ARG A 176 16.08 -12.63 -20.86
N LEU A 177 16.10 -11.68 -19.93
CA LEU A 177 16.71 -10.37 -20.15
C LEU A 177 18.13 -10.36 -19.59
N PRO A 178 19.08 -9.69 -20.25
CA PRO A 178 20.38 -9.47 -19.65
C PRO A 178 20.22 -8.56 -18.42
N GLY A 179 20.92 -8.89 -17.33
CA GLY A 179 20.92 -8.08 -16.11
C GLY A 179 19.71 -8.24 -15.21
N ILE A 180 19.01 -9.37 -15.30
CA ILE A 180 18.06 -9.83 -14.27
C ILE A 180 18.50 -11.20 -13.71
N ALA A 181 18.14 -11.50 -12.47
CA ALA A 181 18.24 -12.84 -11.89
C ALA A 181 17.15 -13.03 -10.84
N ALA A 182 16.70 -14.28 -10.68
CA ALA A 182 15.71 -14.68 -9.69
C ALA A 182 16.41 -15.51 -8.62
N PHE A 183 15.97 -15.32 -7.39
CA PHE A 183 16.48 -15.98 -6.22
C PHE A 183 15.31 -16.63 -5.47
N ASP A 184 15.62 -17.68 -4.72
CA ASP A 184 14.73 -18.22 -3.70
C ASP A 184 14.34 -17.10 -2.71
N ALA A 185 13.03 -16.96 -2.45
CA ALA A 185 12.52 -15.87 -1.64
C ALA A 185 12.97 -15.94 -0.17
N ASP A 186 13.00 -17.14 0.42
CA ASP A 186 13.38 -17.33 1.82
C ASP A 186 14.87 -17.00 2.01
N ALA A 187 15.72 -17.46 1.08
CA ALA A 187 17.15 -17.14 1.10
C ALA A 187 17.42 -15.64 0.89
N PHE A 188 16.64 -14.97 0.02
CA PHE A 188 16.75 -13.53 -0.19
C PHE A 188 16.31 -12.74 1.05
N GLU A 189 15.24 -13.16 1.72
CA GLU A 189 14.78 -12.56 2.98
C GLU A 189 15.83 -12.73 4.08
N GLU A 190 16.42 -13.92 4.22
CA GLU A 190 17.52 -14.18 5.17
C GLU A 190 18.72 -13.27 4.88
N PHE A 191 19.12 -13.11 3.62
CA PHE A 191 20.17 -12.17 3.22
C PHE A 191 19.85 -10.72 3.66
N CYS A 192 18.61 -10.28 3.45
CA CYS A 192 18.15 -8.94 3.82
C CYS A 192 18.14 -8.67 5.34
N THR A 193 18.23 -9.69 6.19
CA THR A 193 18.41 -9.49 7.65
C THR A 193 19.76 -8.84 7.99
N SER A 194 20.76 -9.03 7.14
CA SER A 194 22.12 -8.50 7.29
C SER A 194 22.46 -7.38 6.30
N PHE A 195 21.59 -7.18 5.29
CA PHE A 195 21.78 -6.22 4.22
C PHE A 195 20.53 -5.35 4.03
N SER A 196 20.66 -4.06 4.31
CA SER A 196 19.55 -3.11 4.21
C SER A 196 19.39 -2.59 2.79
N LEU A 197 18.33 -3.03 2.10
CA LEU A 197 17.94 -2.48 0.80
C LEU A 197 17.55 -1.01 0.90
N ILE A 198 16.95 -0.59 2.02
CA ILE A 198 16.58 0.80 2.29
C ILE A 198 17.83 1.68 2.31
N ASP A 199 18.87 1.28 3.05
CA ASP A 199 20.12 2.04 3.13
C ASP A 199 20.84 2.08 1.77
N LEU A 200 20.80 0.98 1.02
CA LEU A 200 21.35 0.93 -0.33
C LEU A 200 20.66 1.95 -1.26
N LEU A 201 19.32 1.97 -1.26
CA LEU A 201 18.54 2.92 -2.08
C LEU A 201 18.79 4.37 -1.62
N ALA A 202 18.79 4.62 -0.32
CA ALA A 202 19.07 5.93 0.25
C ALA A 202 20.48 6.44 -0.08
N SER A 203 21.48 5.55 -0.12
CA SER A 203 22.86 5.91 -0.52
C SER A 203 22.98 6.39 -1.97
N ARG A 204 21.96 6.11 -2.79
CA ARG A 204 21.83 6.57 -4.17
C ARG A 204 20.82 7.70 -4.32
N GLU A 205 20.48 8.38 -3.23
CA GLU A 205 19.54 9.50 -3.17
C GLU A 205 18.12 9.13 -3.61
N ILE A 206 17.77 7.83 -3.59
CA ILE A 206 16.40 7.37 -3.84
C ILE A 206 15.61 7.49 -2.56
N THR A 207 14.72 8.48 -2.52
CA THR A 207 13.84 8.75 -1.36
C THR A 207 12.43 8.21 -1.55
N ARG A 208 12.03 7.90 -2.79
CA ARG A 208 10.69 7.41 -3.13
C ARG A 208 10.77 6.24 -4.12
N ILE A 209 9.81 5.34 -3.99
CA ILE A 209 9.63 4.17 -4.83
C ILE A 209 8.19 4.06 -5.31
N LEU A 210 8.02 3.41 -6.44
CA LEU A 210 6.73 3.01 -6.98
C LEU A 210 6.52 1.54 -6.64
N GLU A 211 5.42 1.23 -5.97
CA GLU A 211 4.94 -0.12 -5.71
C GLU A 211 3.72 -0.40 -6.58
N LEU A 212 3.86 -1.41 -7.44
CA LEU A 212 2.80 -1.90 -8.30
C LEU A 212 2.46 -3.33 -7.91
N ARG A 213 1.20 -3.69 -8.09
CA ARG A 213 0.67 -5.00 -7.73
C ARG A 213 -0.12 -5.55 -8.90
N GLU A 214 -0.09 -6.87 -9.08
CA GLU A 214 -0.94 -7.53 -10.08
C GLU A 214 -2.42 -7.17 -9.89
N TYR A 215 -2.83 -7.11 -8.61
CA TYR A 215 -4.13 -6.64 -8.16
C TYR A 215 -3.97 -5.76 -6.92
N GLY A 216 -4.87 -4.80 -6.75
CA GLY A 216 -4.89 -3.97 -5.57
C GLY A 216 -4.60 -2.51 -5.86
N ILE A 217 -4.28 -1.80 -4.78
CA ILE A 217 -3.88 -0.40 -4.80
C ILE A 217 -2.38 -0.31 -5.04
N GLU A 218 -1.99 0.61 -5.91
CA GLU A 218 -0.59 0.87 -6.25
C GLU A 218 -0.19 2.23 -5.69
N TYR A 219 1.07 2.34 -5.26
CA TYR A 219 1.53 3.47 -4.46
C TYR A 219 2.80 4.09 -5.04
N GLU A 220 2.92 5.41 -4.86
CA GLU A 220 4.22 6.06 -4.71
C GLU A 220 4.43 6.25 -3.20
N GLN A 221 5.55 5.79 -2.67
CA GLN A 221 5.81 5.80 -1.23
C GLN A 221 7.27 6.10 -0.89
N ASP A 222 7.49 6.55 0.34
CA ASP A 222 8.81 6.75 0.92
C ASP A 222 9.60 5.44 0.91
N VAL A 223 10.91 5.52 0.66
CA VAL A 223 11.78 4.35 0.71
C VAL A 223 11.80 3.68 2.09
N SER A 224 11.49 4.42 3.17
CA SER A 224 11.37 3.83 4.51
C SER A 224 10.22 2.83 4.65
N LEU A 225 9.26 2.84 3.72
CA LEU A 225 8.14 1.89 3.66
C LEU A 225 8.45 0.69 2.75
N PHE A 226 9.66 0.60 2.21
CA PHE A 226 10.02 -0.43 1.25
C PHE A 226 10.07 -1.82 1.88
N ASP A 227 9.17 -2.70 1.45
CA ASP A 227 9.10 -4.09 1.87
C ASP A 227 8.79 -5.01 0.66
N PRO A 228 9.82 -5.45 -0.09
CA PRO A 228 9.66 -6.16 -1.35
C PRO A 228 9.29 -7.65 -1.18
N VAL A 229 8.30 -7.94 -0.34
CA VAL A 229 7.82 -9.30 -0.05
C VAL A 229 6.51 -9.61 -0.77
N TYR A 230 6.31 -10.90 -1.06
CA TYR A 230 5.04 -11.37 -1.59
C TYR A 230 3.95 -11.27 -0.50
N SER A 231 2.86 -10.57 -0.82
CA SER A 231 1.77 -10.28 0.13
C SER A 231 0.41 -10.69 -0.44
N ASN A 232 0.31 -11.94 -0.93
CA ASN A 232 -0.83 -12.54 -1.65
C ASN A 232 -1.02 -12.10 -3.11
N TYR A 233 -0.35 -11.03 -3.53
CA TYR A 233 -0.34 -10.58 -4.90
C TYR A 233 1.10 -10.33 -5.33
N GLU A 234 1.39 -10.61 -6.60
CA GLU A 234 2.69 -10.30 -7.14
C GLU A 234 2.97 -8.81 -7.04
N GLY A 235 4.18 -8.46 -6.61
CA GLY A 235 4.60 -7.08 -6.38
C GLY A 235 5.78 -6.70 -7.24
N TYR A 236 5.79 -5.45 -7.70
CA TYR A 236 6.85 -4.86 -8.50
C TYR A 236 7.26 -3.53 -7.86
N TRP A 237 8.56 -3.34 -7.67
CA TRP A 237 9.11 -2.11 -7.09
C TRP A 237 10.18 -1.54 -7.99
N VAL A 238 10.08 -0.24 -8.25
CA VAL A 238 11.02 0.55 -9.05
C VAL A 238 11.15 1.98 -8.49
N SER A 239 12.11 2.75 -8.98
CA SER A 239 12.11 4.22 -8.87
C SER A 239 11.75 4.86 -10.22
N ASP A 240 11.55 6.17 -10.25
CA ASP A 240 11.14 6.94 -11.45
C ASP A 240 12.04 6.74 -12.69
N GLY A 241 13.31 6.35 -12.50
CA GLY A 241 14.25 6.10 -13.60
C GLY A 241 14.14 4.70 -14.24
N PHE A 242 13.41 3.76 -13.63
CA PHE A 242 13.25 2.37 -14.10
C PHE A 242 14.57 1.63 -14.39
N ASP A 243 15.64 2.03 -13.73
CA ASP A 243 17.00 1.51 -13.92
C ASP A 243 17.37 0.36 -12.96
N TRP A 244 16.44 0.03 -12.07
CA TRP A 244 16.37 -1.22 -11.30
C TRP A 244 14.91 -1.69 -11.19
N ILE A 245 14.73 -2.93 -10.75
CA ILE A 245 13.43 -3.52 -10.44
C ILE A 245 13.60 -4.62 -9.39
N ILE A 246 12.65 -4.71 -8.46
CA ILE A 246 12.39 -5.93 -7.68
C ILE A 246 11.02 -6.46 -8.08
N TYR A 247 10.90 -7.77 -8.21
CA TYR A 247 9.63 -8.47 -8.40
C TYR A 247 9.54 -9.62 -7.41
N ALA A 248 8.46 -9.67 -6.63
CA ALA A 248 8.18 -10.78 -5.71
C ALA A 248 6.96 -11.55 -6.23
N SER A 249 7.13 -12.85 -6.41
CA SER A 249 6.13 -13.74 -7.01
C SER A 249 5.54 -14.71 -5.99
N HIS A 250 4.35 -15.21 -6.30
CA HIS A 250 3.70 -16.32 -5.58
C HIS A 250 4.49 -17.64 -5.65
N GLU A 251 5.42 -17.76 -6.60
CA GLU A 251 6.27 -18.93 -6.81
C GLU A 251 7.51 -18.96 -5.90
N CYS A 252 7.43 -18.32 -4.73
CA CYS A 252 8.52 -18.19 -3.77
C CYS A 252 9.83 -17.70 -4.41
N SER A 253 9.73 -16.73 -5.32
CA SER A 253 10.89 -16.14 -5.98
C SER A 253 10.91 -14.63 -5.89
N VAL A 254 12.12 -14.08 -5.76
CA VAL A 254 12.39 -12.65 -5.87
C VAL A 254 13.33 -12.41 -7.05
N THR A 255 12.89 -11.62 -8.02
CA THR A 255 13.69 -11.22 -9.18
C THR A 255 14.23 -9.82 -8.99
N LEU A 256 15.53 -9.65 -9.18
CA LEU A 256 16.20 -8.36 -9.19
C LEU A 256 16.68 -8.02 -10.61
N GLY A 257 16.64 -6.74 -10.95
CA GLY A 257 17.14 -6.24 -12.23
C GLY A 257 18.00 -4.99 -12.12
N GLY A 258 18.81 -4.77 -13.15
CA GLY A 258 19.53 -3.51 -13.34
C GLY A 258 20.77 -3.36 -12.47
N TRP A 259 20.99 -2.16 -11.95
CA TRP A 259 22.15 -1.91 -11.07
C TRP A 259 21.99 -2.61 -9.72
N LEU A 260 20.76 -2.77 -9.22
CA LEU A 260 20.48 -3.36 -7.92
C LEU A 260 20.98 -4.82 -7.83
N LEU A 261 20.76 -5.58 -8.90
CA LEU A 261 21.27 -6.95 -9.01
C LEU A 261 22.79 -7.03 -8.80
N LYS A 262 23.55 -6.05 -9.32
CA LYS A 262 25.02 -6.05 -9.20
C LYS A 262 25.46 -5.77 -7.77
N GLU A 263 24.79 -4.84 -7.08
CA GLU A 263 25.09 -4.50 -5.69
C GLU A 263 24.77 -5.67 -4.76
N VAL A 264 23.61 -6.32 -4.95
CA VAL A 264 23.24 -7.50 -4.16
C VAL A 264 24.25 -8.63 -4.36
N LYS A 265 24.63 -8.95 -5.60
CA LYS A 265 25.64 -9.98 -5.88
C LYS A 265 27.02 -9.67 -5.31
N ALA A 266 27.38 -8.39 -5.19
CA ALA A 266 28.66 -8.01 -4.61
C ALA A 266 28.70 -8.23 -3.08
N GLN A 267 27.54 -8.28 -2.42
CA GLN A 267 27.41 -8.42 -0.97
C GLN A 267 26.97 -9.82 -0.54
N TRP A 268 26.32 -10.58 -1.42
CA TRP A 268 25.85 -11.94 -1.17
C TRP A 268 26.83 -12.97 -1.72
N GLN A 269 27.75 -13.48 -0.88
CA GLN A 269 28.92 -14.28 -1.32
C GLN A 269 28.59 -15.62 -2.01
N ASP A 270 27.41 -16.18 -1.78
CA ASP A 270 26.97 -17.49 -2.24
C ASP A 270 25.64 -17.43 -3.01
N TRP A 271 25.28 -16.25 -3.56
CA TRP A 271 24.02 -16.03 -4.25
C TRP A 271 23.73 -17.06 -5.36
N GLU A 272 24.77 -17.62 -6.01
CA GLU A 272 24.60 -18.65 -7.04
C GLU A 272 23.92 -19.93 -6.53
N GLN A 273 24.08 -20.26 -5.25
CA GLN A 273 23.46 -21.43 -4.62
C GLN A 273 21.96 -21.24 -4.36
N HIS A 274 21.52 -19.98 -4.36
CA HIS A 274 20.16 -19.55 -4.07
C HIS A 274 19.41 -19.05 -5.31
N ALA A 275 19.98 -19.25 -6.51
CA ALA A 275 19.32 -18.91 -7.76
C ALA A 275 18.13 -19.86 -8.03
N TRP A 276 16.99 -19.30 -8.48
CA TRP A 276 15.76 -20.03 -8.79
C TRP A 276 15.86 -20.81 -10.12
#